data_AF-A0AAW0CZC2-F1
#
_entry.id   AF-A0AAW0CZC2-F1
#
_cell.length_a   1.000
_cell.length_b   1.000
_cell.length_c   1.000
_cell.angle_alpha   90.00
_cell.angle_beta   90.00
_cell.angle_gamma   90.00
#
_symmetry.space_group_name_H-M   'P 1'
#
loop_
_entity.id
_entity.type
_entity.pdbx_description
1 polymer ?
#
loop_
_entity_poly.entity_id
_entity_poly.type
_entity_poly.pdbx_seq_one_letter_code
_entity_poly.pdbx_strand_id
1 'polypeptide(L)'
;MLYLTFLVFMALQVYFWIKATGTVEDALDPATRDRIRRDWAKETRAHETIRQEWSMELADHERIRVGWESERQELIAMREQLVRDKEEWMREREDEKGAEERRKREEEDRTRAQFAWEDLKGNQGCLQYRTKRYTARLANVPREYDPVKACTETSVEIHGVKIPSPHQCEDRGCGGVFGHWIVDSEPTCTTHFDHFNDKGCMTAGSRRRRFESHLENLQSGDNWRDMCSTTPANFRNMHFGGPDTCEDWGKYGIWGLWNVEDENC
;
A
#
# COMPACT_ATOMS: atom_id res chain seq x y z
N MET A 1 30.01 108.69 28.74
CA MET A 1 31.19 108.77 29.64
C MET A 1 31.11 107.86 30.90
N LEU A 2 30.07 107.05 31.12
CA LEU A 2 30.01 106.09 32.25
C LEU A 2 30.39 104.64 31.89
N TYR A 3 30.40 104.28 30.60
CA TYR A 3 30.62 102.90 30.15
C TYR A 3 32.11 102.51 30.04
N LEU A 4 32.98 103.47 29.71
CA LEU A 4 34.41 103.23 29.52
C LEU A 4 35.16 102.99 30.86
N THR A 5 34.73 103.65 31.93
CA THR A 5 35.33 103.52 33.27
C THR A 5 34.99 102.17 33.92
N PHE A 6 33.79 101.64 33.68
CA PHE A 6 33.36 100.34 34.18
C PHE A 6 34.13 99.18 33.53
N LEU A 7 34.42 99.26 32.22
CA LEU A 7 35.23 98.27 31.51
C LEU A 7 36.68 98.24 31.99
N VAL A 8 37.28 99.40 32.27
CA VAL A 8 38.65 99.47 32.80
C VAL A 8 38.72 98.88 34.20
N PHE A 9 37.71 99.14 35.06
CA PHE A 9 37.69 98.57 36.40
C PHE A 9 37.50 97.05 36.40
N MET A 10 36.62 96.53 35.53
CA MET A 10 36.44 95.08 35.34
C MET A 10 37.72 94.42 34.80
N ALA A 11 38.40 95.05 33.83
CA ALA A 11 39.66 94.53 33.30
C ALA A 11 40.76 94.49 34.39
N LEU A 12 40.81 95.48 35.28
CA LEU A 12 41.76 95.50 36.39
C LEU A 12 41.42 94.45 37.46
N GLN A 13 40.13 94.23 37.76
CA GLN A 13 39.68 93.18 38.68
C GLN A 13 40.04 91.78 38.16
N VAL A 14 39.83 91.52 36.87
CA VAL A 14 40.20 90.24 36.23
C VAL A 14 41.72 90.06 36.17
N TYR A 15 42.47 91.12 35.83
CA TYR A 15 43.93 91.08 35.83
C TYR A 15 44.49 90.79 37.24
N PHE A 16 43.89 91.37 38.28
CA PHE A 16 44.28 91.12 39.67
C PHE A 16 43.95 89.68 40.11
N TRP A 17 42.80 89.13 39.70
CA TRP A 17 42.43 87.73 39.98
C TRP A 17 43.32 86.70 39.29
N ILE A 18 43.71 86.96 38.03
CA ILE A 18 44.65 86.10 37.28
C ILE A 18 46.06 86.17 37.90
N LYS A 19 46.49 87.35 38.33
CA LYS A 19 47.77 87.53 39.04
C LYS A 19 47.76 86.90 40.45
N ALA A 20 46.63 86.90 41.14
CA ALA A 20 46.51 86.39 42.50
C ALA A 20 46.38 84.85 42.57
N THR A 21 45.86 84.21 41.51
CA THR A 21 45.73 82.74 41.46
C THR A 21 46.83 82.05 40.65
N GLY A 22 47.73 82.83 40.06
CA GLY A 22 48.76 82.36 39.13
C GLY A 22 50.09 81.93 39.74
N THR A 23 50.11 81.25 40.89
CA THR A 23 51.29 80.47 41.33
C THR A 23 50.83 79.27 42.15
N VAL A 24 50.50 78.18 41.46
CA VAL A 24 50.48 76.85 42.08
C VAL A 24 51.93 76.51 42.41
N GLU A 25 52.31 76.63 43.67
CA GLU A 25 53.59 76.14 44.20
C GLU A 25 53.69 74.63 43.93
N ASP A 26 54.71 74.26 43.15
CA ASP A 26 55.04 72.86 42.83
C ASP A 26 55.59 72.21 44.11
N ALA A 27 54.72 71.51 44.85
CA ALA A 27 54.91 71.10 46.24
C ALA A 27 55.93 69.96 46.49
N LEU A 28 56.79 69.63 45.54
CA LEU A 28 57.76 68.53 45.65
C LEU A 28 59.18 68.99 45.34
N ASP A 29 60.10 68.68 46.27
CA ASP A 29 61.54 68.87 46.11
C ASP A 29 62.04 68.24 44.80
N PRO A 30 62.90 68.92 44.01
CA PRO A 30 63.36 68.45 42.71
C PRO A 30 63.93 67.02 42.71
N ALA A 31 64.66 66.62 43.75
CA ALA A 31 65.24 65.27 43.85
C ALA A 31 64.17 64.20 44.09
N THR A 32 63.12 64.53 44.86
CA THR A 32 61.95 63.66 45.08
C THR A 32 61.15 63.47 43.79
N ARG A 33 60.93 64.54 43.02
CA ARG A 33 60.26 64.50 41.72
C ARG A 33 61.03 63.64 40.71
N ASP A 34 62.35 63.73 40.68
CA ASP A 34 63.18 62.90 39.80
C ASP A 34 63.20 61.43 40.22
N ARG A 35 63.11 61.12 41.52
CA ARG A 35 62.94 59.75 42.01
C ARG A 35 61.59 59.17 41.54
N ILE A 36 60.50 59.90 41.74
CA ILE A 36 59.16 59.50 41.29
C ILE A 36 59.13 59.28 39.78
N ARG A 37 59.72 60.19 38.99
CA ARG A 37 59.81 60.04 37.52
C ARG A 37 60.58 58.78 37.13
N ARG A 38 61.68 58.44 37.82
CA ARG A 38 62.45 57.21 37.55
C ARG A 38 61.67 55.96 37.90
N ASP A 39 60.96 55.95 39.03
CA ASP A 39 60.15 54.81 39.45
C ASP A 39 58.96 54.62 38.52
N TRP A 40 58.28 55.72 38.16
CA TRP A 40 57.20 55.71 37.18
C TRP A 40 57.69 55.27 35.79
N ALA A 41 58.90 55.64 35.39
CA ALA A 41 59.51 55.17 34.15
C ALA A 41 59.82 53.66 34.18
N LYS A 42 60.24 53.11 35.33
CA LYS A 42 60.42 51.65 35.49
C LYS A 42 59.08 50.91 35.44
N GLU A 43 58.08 51.41 36.16
CA GLU A 43 56.74 50.84 36.19
C GLU A 43 56.05 50.91 34.82
N THR A 44 56.20 52.04 34.11
CA THR A 44 55.69 52.20 32.74
C THR A 44 56.32 51.17 31.81
N ARG A 45 57.65 50.96 31.89
CA ARG A 45 58.33 49.93 31.09
C ARG A 45 57.85 48.52 31.45
N ALA A 46 57.70 48.22 32.73
CA ALA A 46 57.19 46.92 33.17
C ALA A 46 55.75 46.66 32.68
N HIS A 47 54.86 47.66 32.77
CA HIS A 47 53.52 47.58 32.22
C HIS A 47 53.53 47.46 30.69
N GLU A 48 54.46 48.10 30.00
CA GLU A 48 54.58 48.01 28.55
C GLU A 48 55.02 46.60 28.12
N THR A 49 55.97 45.99 28.83
CA THR A 49 56.34 44.57 28.63
C THR A 49 55.13 43.64 28.84
N ILE A 50 54.39 43.80 29.95
CA ILE A 50 53.21 42.97 30.22
C ILE A 50 52.13 43.14 29.14
N ARG A 51 51.91 44.38 28.67
CA ARG A 51 50.98 44.63 27.55
C ARG A 51 51.45 43.97 26.26
N GLN A 52 52.75 43.97 25.98
CA GLN A 52 53.30 43.28 24.81
C GLN A 52 53.12 41.77 24.93
N GLU A 53 53.41 41.18 26.09
CA GLU A 53 53.19 39.75 26.35
C GLU A 53 51.71 39.37 26.19
N TRP A 54 50.80 40.13 26.81
CA TRP A 54 49.36 39.94 26.66
C TRP A 54 48.90 40.11 25.21
N SER A 55 49.45 41.08 24.48
CA SER A 55 49.13 41.28 23.06
C SER A 55 49.56 40.09 22.21
N MET A 56 50.71 39.48 22.54
CA MET A 56 51.18 38.27 21.86
C MET A 56 50.32 37.06 22.20
N GLU A 57 49.96 36.88 23.47
CA GLU A 57 49.09 35.79 23.93
C GLU A 57 47.69 35.87 23.31
N LEU A 58 47.09 37.06 23.26
CA LEU A 58 45.82 37.30 22.58
C LEU A 58 45.91 36.98 21.09
N ALA A 59 47.00 37.38 20.41
CA ALA A 59 47.22 37.06 19.02
C ALA A 59 47.37 35.54 18.80
N ASP A 60 47.99 34.83 19.74
CA ASP A 60 48.12 33.38 19.67
C ASP A 60 46.79 32.65 19.88
N HIS A 61 46.04 33.04 20.91
CA HIS A 61 44.68 32.55 21.16
C HIS A 61 43.75 32.81 19.98
N GLU A 62 43.84 33.97 19.34
CA GLU A 62 43.05 34.30 18.16
C GLU A 62 43.41 33.38 16.98
N ARG A 63 44.69 33.14 16.73
CA ARG A 63 45.14 32.19 15.68
C ARG A 63 44.62 30.79 15.92
N ILE A 64 44.69 30.32 17.16
CA ILE A 64 44.16 29.02 17.55
C ILE A 64 42.66 28.99 17.28
N ARG A 65 41.89 29.95 17.80
CA ARG A 65 40.42 30.01 17.62
C ARG A 65 40.03 29.96 16.14
N VAL A 66 40.67 30.76 15.30
CA VAL A 66 40.43 30.79 13.84
C VAL A 66 40.74 29.43 13.20
N GLY A 67 41.84 28.78 13.62
CA GLY A 67 42.17 27.43 13.17
C GLY A 67 41.09 26.40 13.51
N TRP A 68 40.63 26.37 14.77
CA TRP A 68 39.54 25.50 15.21
C TRP A 68 38.22 25.79 14.49
N GLU A 69 37.91 27.06 14.21
CA GLU A 69 36.72 27.45 13.44
C GLU A 69 36.78 26.93 11.99
N SER A 70 37.94 27.01 11.34
CA SER A 70 38.16 26.47 9.99
C SER A 70 37.98 24.95 9.96
N GLU A 71 38.66 24.21 10.85
CA GLU A 71 38.54 22.75 10.94
C GLU A 71 37.09 22.32 11.23
N ARG A 72 36.40 23.06 12.09
CA ARG A 72 34.99 22.81 12.38
C ARG A 72 34.10 23.02 11.16
N GLN A 73 34.34 24.05 10.35
CA GLN A 73 33.60 24.28 9.10
C GLN A 73 33.84 23.16 8.09
N GLU A 74 35.09 22.71 7.94
CA GLU A 74 35.43 21.57 7.07
C GLU A 74 34.72 20.28 7.52
N LEU A 75 34.70 20.00 8.82
CA LEU A 75 34.00 18.84 9.36
C LEU A 75 32.48 18.89 9.12
N ILE A 76 31.88 20.08 9.25
CA ILE A 76 30.45 20.29 8.95
C ILE A 76 30.19 20.02 7.46
N ALA A 77 30.98 20.62 6.57
CA ALA A 77 30.85 20.43 5.13
C ALA A 77 31.00 18.95 4.72
N MET A 78 31.99 18.26 5.29
CA MET A 78 32.22 16.83 5.07
C MET A 78 31.04 15.98 5.55
N ARG A 79 30.50 16.30 6.73
CA ARG A 79 29.33 15.59 7.27
C ARG A 79 28.09 15.79 6.41
N GLU A 80 27.86 17.01 5.94
CA GLU A 80 26.74 17.29 5.03
C GLU A 80 26.88 16.56 3.71
N GLN A 81 28.10 16.47 3.17
CA GLN A 81 28.35 15.70 1.95
C GLN A 81 28.10 14.22 2.18
N LEU A 82 28.60 13.65 3.28
CA LEU A 82 28.33 12.26 3.65
C LEU A 82 26.82 11.97 3.78
N VAL A 83 26.06 12.91 4.33
CA VAL A 83 24.59 12.78 4.42
C VAL A 83 23.96 12.77 3.03
N ARG A 84 24.35 13.71 2.16
CA ARG A 84 23.84 13.77 0.77
C ARG A 84 24.17 12.50 -0.02
N ASP A 85 25.43 12.06 0.03
CA ASP A 85 25.89 10.86 -0.66
C ASP A 85 25.15 9.61 -0.13
N LYS A 86 24.90 9.55 1.19
CA LYS A 86 24.11 8.46 1.79
C LYS A 86 22.65 8.50 1.34
N GLU A 87 22.03 9.67 1.27
CA GLU A 87 20.64 9.81 0.80
C GLU A 87 20.49 9.47 -0.70
N GLU A 88 21.47 9.83 -1.52
CA GLU A 88 21.54 9.43 -2.92
C GLU A 88 21.68 7.91 -3.06
N TRP A 89 22.66 7.32 -2.36
CA TRP A 89 22.87 5.86 -2.35
C TRP A 89 21.64 5.08 -1.89
N MET A 90 20.92 5.58 -0.88
CA MET A 90 19.68 4.95 -0.40
C MET A 90 18.58 5.00 -1.47
N ARG A 91 18.42 6.14 -2.16
CA ARG A 91 17.44 6.30 -3.24
C ARG A 91 17.75 5.38 -4.42
N GLU A 92 19.01 5.33 -4.86
CA GLU A 92 19.44 4.42 -5.93
C GLU A 92 19.11 2.97 -5.60
N ARG A 93 19.40 2.54 -4.36
CA ARG A 93 19.10 1.16 -3.90
C ARG A 93 17.60 0.86 -3.84
N GLU A 94 16.78 1.83 -3.45
CA GLU A 94 15.32 1.69 -3.47
C GLU A 94 14.78 1.60 -4.90
N ASP A 95 15.31 2.42 -5.81
CA ASP A 95 14.94 2.40 -7.22
C ASP A 95 15.36 1.10 -7.91
N GLU A 96 16.56 0.59 -7.63
CA GLU A 96 17.03 -0.72 -8.09
C GLU A 96 16.12 -1.84 -7.62
N LYS A 97 15.79 -1.86 -6.32
CA LYS A 97 14.87 -2.86 -5.75
C LYS A 97 13.48 -2.76 -6.39
N GLY A 98 12.97 -1.54 -6.57
CA GLY A 98 11.68 -1.32 -7.24
C GLY A 98 11.70 -1.72 -8.72
N ALA A 99 12.84 -1.55 -9.42
CA ALA A 99 13.03 -2.03 -10.79
C ALA A 99 13.09 -3.56 -10.85
N GLU A 100 13.80 -4.21 -9.93
CA GLU A 100 13.88 -5.66 -9.83
C GLU A 100 12.50 -6.28 -9.54
N GLU A 101 11.75 -5.73 -8.58
CA GLU A 101 10.39 -6.18 -8.28
C GLU A 101 9.44 -6.04 -9.47
N ARG A 102 9.54 -4.92 -10.22
CA ARG A 102 8.76 -4.73 -11.46
C ARG A 102 9.12 -5.78 -12.52
N ARG A 103 10.41 -5.99 -12.78
CA ARG A 103 10.88 -7.02 -13.73
C ARG A 103 10.39 -8.42 -13.33
N LYS A 104 10.43 -8.74 -12.05
CA LYS A 104 9.94 -10.03 -11.53
C LYS A 104 8.45 -10.20 -11.78
N ARG A 105 7.63 -9.17 -11.51
CA ARG A 105 6.19 -9.20 -11.78
C ARG A 105 5.89 -9.36 -13.28
N GLU A 106 6.58 -8.61 -14.13
CA GLU A 106 6.43 -8.72 -15.59
C GLU A 106 6.80 -10.13 -16.11
N GLU A 107 7.84 -10.74 -15.55
CA GLU A 107 8.22 -12.11 -15.89
C GLU A 107 7.22 -13.16 -15.39
N GLU A 108 6.69 -13.00 -14.18
CA GLU A 108 5.61 -13.82 -13.64
C GLU A 108 4.34 -13.70 -14.50
N ASP A 109 3.96 -12.49 -14.92
CA ASP A 109 2.81 -12.23 -15.79
C ASP A 109 3.01 -12.83 -17.19
N ARG A 110 4.21 -12.68 -17.77
CA ARG A 110 4.57 -13.30 -19.05
C ARG A 110 4.50 -14.82 -18.98
N THR A 111 4.99 -15.40 -17.89
CA THR A 111 4.94 -16.85 -17.65
C THR A 111 3.49 -17.32 -17.55
N ARG A 112 2.67 -16.60 -16.78
CA ARG A 112 1.25 -16.92 -16.60
C ARG A 112 0.46 -16.81 -17.90
N ALA A 113 0.80 -15.85 -18.77
CA ALA A 113 0.18 -15.70 -20.08
C ALA A 113 0.44 -16.89 -21.03
N GLN A 114 1.42 -17.75 -20.73
CA GLN A 114 1.68 -18.97 -21.49
C GLN A 114 0.78 -20.14 -21.06
N PHE A 115 0.20 -20.08 -19.84
CA PHE A 115 -0.67 -21.13 -19.34
C PHE A 115 -1.92 -21.21 -20.22
N ALA A 116 -2.26 -22.43 -20.62
CA ALA A 116 -3.39 -22.67 -21.51
C ALA A 116 -4.19 -23.88 -21.04
N TRP A 117 -5.51 -23.78 -21.14
CA TRP A 117 -6.39 -24.92 -20.95
C TRP A 117 -6.48 -25.71 -22.25
N GLU A 118 -6.13 -26.99 -22.18
CA GLU A 118 -6.24 -27.95 -23.28
C GLU A 118 -7.38 -28.94 -23.04
N ASP A 119 -7.96 -29.45 -24.12
CA ASP A 119 -9.00 -30.49 -24.11
C ASP A 119 -10.19 -30.15 -23.20
N LEU A 120 -10.62 -28.88 -23.19
CA LEU A 120 -11.82 -28.46 -22.48
C LEU A 120 -13.03 -29.25 -23.00
N LYS A 121 -13.54 -30.15 -22.16
CA LYS A 121 -14.65 -31.03 -22.50
C LYS A 121 -15.63 -31.14 -21.35
N GLY A 122 -16.92 -31.14 -21.72
CA GLY A 122 -17.98 -31.52 -20.80
C GLY A 122 -17.96 -33.02 -20.55
N ASN A 123 -18.35 -33.43 -19.35
CA ASN A 123 -18.57 -34.85 -19.04
C ASN A 123 -19.70 -35.44 -19.89
N GLN A 124 -19.73 -36.78 -20.00
CA GLN A 124 -20.67 -37.49 -20.87
C GLN A 124 -22.15 -37.28 -20.51
N GLY A 125 -22.46 -36.88 -19.27
CA GLY A 125 -23.83 -36.60 -18.82
C GLY A 125 -23.95 -35.26 -18.10
N CYS A 126 -25.19 -34.85 -17.90
CA CYS A 126 -25.59 -33.69 -17.11
C CYS A 126 -25.57 -34.05 -15.61
N LEU A 127 -25.19 -33.08 -14.78
CA LEU A 127 -25.26 -33.25 -13.33
C LEU A 127 -26.68 -33.05 -12.82
N GLN A 128 -27.39 -32.06 -13.36
CA GLN A 128 -28.77 -31.70 -13.01
C GLN A 128 -29.30 -30.75 -14.10
N TYR A 129 -30.54 -30.26 -13.98
CA TYR A 129 -31.12 -29.33 -14.93
C TYR A 129 -30.19 -28.12 -15.16
N ARG A 130 -29.89 -27.87 -16.44
CA ARG A 130 -28.95 -26.88 -16.97
C ARG A 130 -27.54 -26.96 -16.41
N THR A 131 -27.17 -28.01 -15.68
CA THR A 131 -25.87 -28.07 -15.01
C THR A 131 -24.99 -29.16 -15.57
N LYS A 132 -23.77 -28.81 -15.97
CA LYS A 132 -22.79 -29.76 -16.50
C LYS A 132 -21.41 -29.53 -15.89
N ARG A 133 -20.66 -30.62 -15.73
CA ARG A 133 -19.26 -30.58 -15.33
C ARG A 133 -18.37 -30.49 -16.56
N TYR A 134 -17.44 -29.56 -16.54
CA TYR A 134 -16.35 -29.43 -17.51
C TYR A 134 -15.02 -29.80 -16.87
N THR A 135 -14.13 -30.38 -17.66
CA THR A 135 -12.74 -30.64 -17.28
C THR A 135 -11.81 -30.24 -18.41
N ALA A 136 -10.62 -29.77 -18.05
CA ALA A 136 -9.57 -29.39 -18.98
C ALA A 136 -8.21 -29.60 -18.31
N ARG A 137 -7.19 -29.90 -19.11
CA ARG A 137 -5.81 -30.05 -18.64
C ARG A 137 -5.11 -28.70 -18.71
N LEU A 138 -4.35 -28.33 -17.68
CA LEU A 138 -3.50 -27.15 -17.72
C LEU A 138 -2.18 -27.48 -18.41
N ALA A 139 -1.84 -26.73 -19.45
CA ALA A 139 -0.63 -26.87 -20.24
C ALA A 139 0.34 -25.68 -20.05
N ASN A 140 1.57 -25.88 -20.50
CA ASN A 140 2.66 -24.89 -20.49
C ASN A 140 3.04 -24.36 -19.10
N VAL A 141 2.84 -25.16 -18.05
CA VAL A 141 3.31 -24.82 -16.71
C VAL A 141 4.80 -25.18 -16.60
N PRO A 142 5.70 -24.22 -16.33
CA PRO A 142 7.12 -24.50 -16.08
C PRO A 142 7.32 -25.43 -14.90
N ARG A 143 8.42 -26.19 -14.88
CA ARG A 143 8.70 -27.18 -13.82
C ARG A 143 8.92 -26.55 -12.46
N GLU A 144 9.36 -25.31 -12.44
CA GLU A 144 9.67 -24.52 -11.26
C GLU A 144 8.41 -23.88 -10.63
N TYR A 145 7.28 -23.91 -11.34
CA TYR A 145 6.02 -23.32 -10.88
C TYR A 145 5.15 -24.38 -10.20
N ASP A 146 4.41 -23.97 -9.17
CA ASP A 146 3.42 -24.85 -8.52
C ASP A 146 2.22 -25.04 -9.48
N PRO A 147 2.00 -26.26 -9.99
CA PRO A 147 0.99 -26.50 -11.00
C PRO A 147 -0.43 -26.43 -10.44
N VAL A 148 -0.63 -26.68 -9.15
CA VAL A 148 -1.94 -26.54 -8.48
C VAL A 148 -2.25 -25.06 -8.32
N LYS A 149 -1.28 -24.26 -7.89
CA LYS A 149 -1.43 -22.80 -7.82
C LYS A 149 -1.76 -22.21 -9.20
N ALA A 150 -1.02 -22.62 -10.24
CA ALA A 150 -1.30 -22.20 -11.61
C ALA A 150 -2.73 -22.54 -12.04
N CYS A 151 -3.22 -23.75 -11.72
CA CYS A 151 -4.59 -24.16 -11.98
C CYS A 151 -5.63 -23.25 -11.30
N THR A 152 -5.42 -22.88 -10.02
CA THR A 152 -6.38 -22.03 -9.29
C THR A 152 -6.44 -20.58 -9.79
N GLU A 153 -5.35 -20.08 -10.37
CA GLU A 153 -5.22 -18.68 -10.82
C GLU A 153 -5.53 -18.50 -12.32
N THR A 154 -5.63 -19.59 -13.08
CA THR A 154 -5.85 -19.53 -14.54
C THR A 154 -7.34 -19.54 -14.87
N SER A 155 -7.83 -18.44 -15.46
CA SER A 155 -9.22 -18.35 -15.91
C SER A 155 -9.50 -19.20 -17.15
N VAL A 156 -10.75 -19.64 -17.32
CA VAL A 156 -11.23 -20.33 -18.53
C VAL A 156 -12.41 -19.55 -19.13
N GLU A 157 -12.66 -19.73 -20.43
CA GLU A 157 -13.87 -19.24 -21.08
C GLU A 157 -14.75 -20.45 -21.48
N ILE A 158 -15.97 -20.50 -20.94
CA ILE A 158 -16.97 -21.53 -21.27
C ILE A 158 -18.24 -20.81 -21.72
N HIS A 159 -18.72 -21.11 -22.93
CA HIS A 159 -19.90 -20.47 -23.53
C HIS A 159 -19.82 -18.93 -23.59
N GLY A 160 -18.63 -18.37 -23.83
CA GLY A 160 -18.42 -16.92 -23.88
C GLY A 160 -18.37 -16.23 -22.51
N VAL A 161 -18.46 -16.98 -21.42
CA VAL A 161 -18.35 -16.48 -20.05
C VAL A 161 -16.97 -16.79 -19.50
N LYS A 162 -16.24 -15.76 -19.09
CA LYS A 162 -14.94 -15.90 -18.43
C LYS A 162 -15.13 -16.28 -16.96
N ILE A 163 -14.72 -17.48 -16.61
CA ILE A 163 -14.73 -18.01 -15.24
C ILE A 163 -13.31 -17.83 -14.66
N PRO A 164 -13.14 -17.06 -13.56
CA PRO A 164 -11.83 -16.68 -13.06
C PRO A 164 -11.02 -17.85 -12.51
N SER A 165 -11.67 -18.86 -11.94
CA SER A 165 -11.01 -20.01 -11.32
C SER A 165 -11.85 -21.29 -11.44
N PRO A 166 -11.21 -22.47 -11.51
CA PRO A 166 -11.89 -23.76 -11.37
C PRO A 166 -12.46 -23.96 -9.97
N HIS A 167 -13.51 -24.78 -9.88
CA HIS A 167 -14.08 -25.22 -8.60
C HIS A 167 -13.16 -26.21 -7.89
N GLN A 168 -12.40 -26.99 -8.65
CA GLN A 168 -11.45 -27.97 -8.14
C GLN A 168 -10.27 -28.12 -9.10
N CYS A 169 -9.07 -28.22 -8.53
CA CYS A 169 -7.85 -28.59 -9.24
C CYS A 169 -7.43 -30.00 -8.81
N GLU A 170 -7.16 -30.87 -9.77
CA GLU A 170 -6.76 -32.26 -9.56
C GLU A 170 -5.38 -32.49 -10.16
N ASP A 171 -4.39 -32.76 -9.31
CA ASP A 171 -3.04 -33.12 -9.76
C ASP A 171 -2.96 -34.63 -10.05
N ARG A 172 -2.67 -34.98 -11.30
CA ARG A 172 -2.49 -36.36 -11.78
C ARG A 172 -1.02 -36.72 -12.01
N GLY A 173 -0.09 -35.99 -11.38
CA GLY A 173 1.35 -36.21 -11.48
C GLY A 173 1.86 -36.03 -12.90
N CYS A 174 2.40 -37.09 -13.51
CA CYS A 174 2.87 -37.03 -14.90
C CYS A 174 1.76 -36.71 -15.91
N GLY A 175 0.49 -36.89 -15.54
CA GLY A 175 -0.66 -36.49 -16.35
C GLY A 175 -0.92 -34.98 -16.37
N GLY A 176 -0.24 -34.21 -15.51
CA GLY A 176 -0.47 -32.79 -15.30
C GLY A 176 -1.65 -32.50 -14.37
N VAL A 177 -2.00 -31.22 -14.26
CA VAL A 177 -3.10 -30.74 -13.42
C VAL A 177 -4.35 -30.51 -14.26
N PHE A 178 -5.50 -30.91 -13.74
CA PHE A 178 -6.81 -30.73 -14.37
C PHE A 178 -7.65 -29.74 -13.58
N GLY A 179 -8.26 -28.80 -14.28
CA GLY A 179 -9.31 -27.95 -13.73
C GLY A 179 -10.67 -28.60 -13.90
N HIS A 180 -11.56 -28.39 -12.94
CA HIS A 180 -12.95 -28.82 -12.98
C HIS A 180 -13.89 -27.64 -12.74
N TRP A 181 -14.90 -27.49 -13.60
CA TRP A 181 -15.91 -26.44 -13.49
C TRP A 181 -17.31 -27.05 -13.48
N ILE A 182 -18.19 -26.46 -12.69
CA ILE A 182 -19.62 -26.73 -12.71
C ILE A 182 -20.28 -25.50 -13.33
N VAL A 183 -20.98 -25.69 -14.45
CA VAL A 183 -21.65 -24.64 -15.20
C VAL A 183 -23.14 -24.91 -15.15
N ASP A 184 -23.94 -23.97 -14.63
CA ASP A 184 -25.38 -24.08 -14.35
C ASP A 184 -26.28 -23.50 -15.46
N SER A 185 -25.68 -23.13 -16.59
CA SER A 185 -26.33 -22.52 -17.75
C SER A 185 -26.10 -23.33 -19.04
N GLU A 186 -26.06 -24.65 -18.92
CA GLU A 186 -25.82 -25.58 -20.01
C GLU A 186 -27.10 -25.85 -20.84
N PRO A 187 -27.15 -25.41 -22.11
CA PRO A 187 -28.34 -25.58 -22.93
C PRO A 187 -28.61 -27.05 -23.28
N THR A 188 -27.58 -27.89 -23.37
CA THR A 188 -27.76 -29.33 -23.67
C THR A 188 -28.36 -30.10 -22.51
N CYS A 189 -28.33 -29.56 -21.29
CA CYS A 189 -28.84 -30.21 -20.07
C CYS A 189 -30.25 -29.76 -19.73
N THR A 190 -31.13 -29.64 -20.73
CA THR A 190 -32.49 -29.10 -20.56
C THR A 190 -33.55 -30.17 -20.71
N THR A 191 -33.99 -30.74 -19.59
CA THR A 191 -35.21 -31.55 -19.51
C THR A 191 -36.44 -30.67 -19.32
N HIS A 192 -37.62 -31.20 -19.64
CA HIS A 192 -38.88 -30.50 -19.38
C HIS A 192 -39.98 -31.51 -19.08
N PHE A 193 -41.03 -31.06 -18.41
CA PHE A 193 -42.22 -31.86 -18.18
C PHE A 193 -43.23 -31.62 -19.30
N ASP A 194 -43.80 -32.71 -19.81
CA ASP A 194 -44.85 -32.66 -20.84
C ASP A 194 -46.21 -32.29 -20.22
N HIS A 195 -47.30 -32.94 -20.62
CA HIS A 195 -48.64 -32.64 -20.13
C HIS A 195 -48.83 -33.04 -18.66
N PHE A 196 -49.45 -32.15 -17.89
CA PHE A 196 -49.78 -32.40 -16.49
C PHE A 196 -51.13 -33.10 -16.36
N ASN A 197 -51.12 -34.32 -15.84
CA ASN A 197 -52.30 -35.11 -15.56
C ASN A 197 -52.80 -34.86 -14.13
N ASP A 198 -54.02 -34.33 -14.00
CA ASP A 198 -54.71 -34.21 -12.71
C ASP A 198 -55.22 -35.59 -12.25
N LYS A 199 -54.74 -36.07 -11.11
CA LYS A 199 -55.19 -37.31 -10.48
C LYS A 199 -56.27 -37.11 -9.43
N GLY A 200 -56.69 -35.86 -9.22
CA GLY A 200 -57.68 -35.48 -8.23
C GLY A 200 -57.09 -35.39 -6.82
N CYS A 201 -58.00 -35.34 -5.84
CA CYS A 201 -57.64 -35.23 -4.42
C CYS A 201 -56.97 -36.52 -3.93
N MET A 202 -55.89 -36.40 -3.16
CA MET A 202 -55.18 -37.56 -2.61
C MET A 202 -56.09 -38.38 -1.68
N THR A 203 -56.75 -37.69 -0.75
CA THR A 203 -57.76 -38.23 0.17
C THR A 203 -58.83 -37.15 0.40
N ALA A 204 -60.09 -37.54 0.65
CA ALA A 204 -61.14 -36.57 0.97
C ALA A 204 -60.80 -35.76 2.24
N GLY A 205 -60.84 -34.42 2.16
CA GLY A 205 -60.50 -33.51 3.26
C GLY A 205 -58.99 -33.29 3.46
N SER A 206 -58.15 -33.78 2.56
CA SER A 206 -56.68 -33.62 2.65
C SER A 206 -56.19 -32.25 2.21
N ARG A 207 -57.04 -31.45 1.53
CA ARG A 207 -56.66 -30.18 0.90
C ARG A 207 -55.47 -30.29 -0.06
N ARG A 208 -55.22 -31.48 -0.59
CA ARG A 208 -54.10 -31.77 -1.50
C ARG A 208 -54.57 -32.51 -2.74
N ARG A 209 -54.17 -31.98 -3.89
CA ARG A 209 -54.45 -32.52 -5.22
C ARG A 209 -53.16 -32.99 -5.88
N ARG A 210 -53.18 -34.19 -6.46
CA ARG A 210 -52.01 -34.80 -7.08
C ARG A 210 -51.98 -34.54 -8.58
N PHE A 211 -50.83 -34.08 -9.06
CA PHE A 211 -50.51 -33.96 -10.48
C PHE A 211 -49.30 -34.83 -10.81
N GLU A 212 -49.27 -35.35 -12.03
CA GLU A 212 -48.10 -36.06 -12.57
C GLU A 212 -47.80 -35.59 -14.00
N SER A 213 -46.54 -35.62 -14.38
CA SER A 213 -46.11 -35.31 -15.74
C SER A 213 -44.85 -36.11 -16.11
N HIS A 214 -44.77 -36.52 -17.36
CA HIS A 214 -43.63 -37.26 -17.90
C HIS A 214 -42.44 -36.32 -18.15
N LEU A 215 -41.25 -36.74 -17.77
CA LEU A 215 -40.01 -36.01 -17.99
C LEU A 215 -39.46 -36.33 -19.40
N GLU A 216 -39.35 -35.29 -20.21
CA GLU A 216 -38.86 -35.35 -21.58
C GLU A 216 -37.43 -34.83 -21.72
N ASN A 217 -36.80 -35.21 -22.84
CA ASN A 217 -35.44 -34.81 -23.24
C ASN A 217 -34.33 -35.25 -22.26
N LEU A 218 -34.55 -36.35 -21.53
CA LEU A 218 -33.53 -36.98 -20.70
C LEU A 218 -32.47 -37.64 -21.60
N GLN A 219 -31.20 -37.27 -21.45
CA GLN A 219 -30.13 -37.79 -22.30
C GLN A 219 -29.61 -39.13 -21.78
N SER A 220 -29.07 -39.95 -22.69
CA SER A 220 -28.42 -41.21 -22.32
C SER A 220 -27.17 -40.94 -21.47
N GLY A 221 -27.16 -41.46 -20.23
CA GLY A 221 -26.07 -41.27 -19.27
C GLY A 221 -26.32 -40.19 -18.23
N ASP A 222 -27.42 -39.44 -18.34
CA ASP A 222 -27.85 -38.51 -17.30
C ASP A 222 -28.32 -39.26 -16.06
N ASN A 223 -28.09 -38.68 -14.88
CA ASN A 223 -28.75 -39.14 -13.68
C ASN A 223 -30.20 -38.64 -13.68
N TRP A 224 -31.13 -39.53 -14.05
CA TRP A 224 -32.55 -39.19 -14.12
C TRP A 224 -33.10 -38.61 -12.82
N ARG A 225 -32.57 -39.02 -11.66
CA ARG A 225 -33.04 -38.53 -10.36
C ARG A 225 -32.68 -37.07 -10.18
N ASP A 226 -31.44 -36.70 -10.49
CA ASP A 226 -30.96 -35.32 -10.37
C ASP A 226 -31.65 -34.44 -11.43
N MET A 227 -31.78 -34.94 -12.66
CA MET A 227 -32.50 -34.22 -13.73
C MET A 227 -33.97 -33.99 -13.34
N CYS A 228 -34.70 -35.04 -12.96
CA CYS A 228 -36.12 -34.93 -12.63
C CYS A 228 -36.37 -33.97 -11.46
N SER A 229 -35.62 -34.10 -10.37
CA SER A 229 -35.80 -33.31 -9.14
C SER A 229 -35.46 -31.82 -9.28
N THR A 230 -34.67 -31.45 -10.29
CA THR A 230 -34.21 -30.06 -10.52
C THR A 230 -34.82 -29.43 -11.78
N THR A 231 -35.62 -30.19 -12.54
CA THR A 231 -36.31 -29.66 -13.70
C THR A 231 -37.46 -28.77 -13.24
N PRO A 232 -37.52 -27.49 -13.63
CA PRO A 232 -38.61 -26.63 -13.23
C PRO A 232 -39.89 -26.98 -13.98
N ALA A 233 -41.02 -26.75 -13.33
CA ALA A 233 -42.36 -26.92 -13.89
C ALA A 233 -43.18 -25.64 -13.68
N ASN A 234 -43.96 -25.25 -14.69
CA ASN A 234 -44.90 -24.14 -14.60
C ASN A 234 -46.28 -24.62 -15.03
N PHE A 235 -47.21 -24.71 -14.09
CA PHE A 235 -48.61 -25.08 -14.36
C PHE A 235 -49.54 -24.47 -13.31
N ARG A 236 -50.83 -24.29 -13.65
CA ARG A 236 -51.84 -23.61 -12.80
C ARG A 236 -51.40 -22.23 -12.27
N ASN A 237 -50.63 -21.47 -13.06
CA ASN A 237 -50.05 -20.17 -12.66
C ASN A 237 -49.09 -20.25 -11.46
N MET A 238 -48.51 -21.42 -11.20
CA MET A 238 -47.53 -21.66 -10.14
C MET A 238 -46.19 -22.06 -10.76
N HIS A 239 -45.09 -21.65 -10.14
CA HIS A 239 -43.74 -22.06 -10.48
C HIS A 239 -43.21 -23.06 -9.46
N PHE A 240 -42.67 -24.16 -9.93
CA PHE A 240 -42.02 -25.18 -9.11
C PHE A 240 -40.58 -25.35 -9.59
N GLY A 241 -39.62 -25.39 -8.66
CA GLY A 241 -38.22 -25.70 -8.99
C GLY A 241 -37.98 -27.17 -9.35
N GLY A 242 -38.96 -28.03 -9.07
CA GLY A 242 -38.95 -29.47 -9.27
C GLY A 242 -40.27 -30.11 -8.82
N PRO A 243 -40.48 -31.40 -9.09
CA PRO A 243 -41.53 -32.20 -8.46
C PRO A 243 -41.23 -32.49 -6.98
N ASP A 244 -42.27 -32.81 -6.21
CA ASP A 244 -42.11 -33.29 -4.83
C ASP A 244 -41.41 -34.65 -4.80
N THR A 245 -41.75 -35.52 -5.76
CA THR A 245 -41.13 -36.83 -5.92
C THR A 245 -40.97 -37.19 -7.39
N CYS A 246 -39.93 -37.97 -7.68
CA CYS A 246 -39.67 -38.52 -9.00
C CYS A 246 -39.77 -40.04 -8.96
N GLU A 247 -40.49 -40.62 -9.93
CA GLU A 247 -40.67 -42.06 -10.06
C GLU A 247 -40.20 -42.56 -11.43
N ASP A 248 -39.52 -43.69 -11.44
CA ASP A 248 -39.16 -44.42 -12.65
C ASP A 248 -40.20 -45.53 -12.88
N TRP A 249 -41.01 -45.39 -13.92
CA TRP A 249 -42.04 -46.35 -14.30
C TRP A 249 -41.54 -47.35 -15.36
N GLY A 250 -40.22 -47.52 -15.47
CA GLY A 250 -39.56 -48.45 -16.36
C GLY A 250 -39.79 -48.08 -17.82
N LYS A 251 -40.53 -48.93 -18.55
CA LYS A 251 -40.80 -48.72 -19.99
C LYS A 251 -41.62 -47.44 -20.30
N TYR A 252 -42.23 -46.83 -19.29
CA TYR A 252 -43.01 -45.60 -19.42
C TYR A 252 -42.22 -44.35 -19.04
N GLY A 253 -40.91 -44.48 -18.78
CA GLY A 253 -40.02 -43.37 -18.51
C GLY A 253 -40.13 -42.82 -17.08
N ILE A 254 -39.64 -41.60 -16.92
CA ILE A 254 -39.48 -40.93 -15.63
C ILE A 254 -40.60 -39.91 -15.45
N TRP A 255 -41.22 -39.89 -14.28
CA TRP A 255 -42.37 -39.05 -13.98
C TRP A 255 -42.10 -38.18 -12.76
N GLY A 256 -42.46 -36.91 -12.87
CA GLY A 256 -42.52 -35.97 -11.75
C GLY A 256 -43.93 -35.98 -11.14
N LEU A 257 -44.01 -35.90 -9.81
CA LEU A 257 -45.25 -35.87 -9.05
C LEU A 257 -45.30 -34.62 -8.18
N TRP A 258 -46.45 -33.94 -8.16
CA TRP A 258 -46.70 -32.76 -7.34
C TRP A 258 -47.97 -32.94 -6.51
N ASN A 259 -47.91 -32.57 -5.23
CA ASN A 259 -49.03 -32.53 -4.31
C ASN A 259 -49.33 -31.07 -3.97
N VAL A 260 -50.20 -30.47 -4.78
CA VAL A 260 -50.52 -29.04 -4.71
C VAL A 260 -51.69 -28.82 -3.76
N GLU A 261 -51.63 -27.75 -2.96
CA GLU A 261 -52.75 -27.37 -2.10
C GLU A 261 -53.98 -26.96 -2.92
N ASP A 262 -55.14 -27.50 -2.57
CA ASP A 262 -56.42 -27.21 -3.22
C ASP A 262 -57.54 -27.28 -2.18
N GLU A 263 -58.22 -26.17 -1.91
CA GLU A 263 -59.30 -26.09 -0.91
C GLU A 263 -60.55 -26.89 -1.28
N ASN A 264 -60.66 -27.31 -2.55
CA ASN A 264 -61.75 -28.17 -3.01
C ASN A 264 -61.47 -29.66 -2.75
N CYS A 265 -60.29 -29.95 -2.20
CA CYS A 265 -59.91 -31.23 -1.59
C CYS A 265 -59.90 -31.07 -0.05
#